data_AF-A0A3S1ZBZ7-F1
#
_entry.id   AF-A0A3S1ZBZ7-F1
#
_cell.length_a   1.000
_cell.length_b   1.000
_cell.length_c   1.000
_cell.angle_alpha   90.00
_cell.angle_beta   90.00
_cell.angle_gamma   90.00
#
_symmetry.space_group_name_H-M   'P 1'
#
loop_
_entity.id
_entity.type
_entity.pdbx_description
1 polymer ?
#
loop_
_entity_poly.entity_id
_entity_poly.type
_entity_poly.pdbx_seq_one_letter_code
_entity_poly.pdbx_strand_id
1 'polypeptide(L)'
;VGGLVMGGFEPHAKPWGMNGIPENFEFALLPDDWDQFEILMENALVRVPQLAEAEVKKFYNGPESFTPDNNFLLGEAPELKNFYVGAGFNSMGIASAGGAGRALAEWIVNSAPTMDLWPVDIRRFASFNNNPRWLHDRVKETLGLHYAMPWPNRELDTARPFRRSPLYD
;
A
#
# COMPACT_ATOMS: atom_id res chain seq x y z
N VAL A 1 7.77 -28.54 9.49
CA VAL A 1 7.00 -27.28 9.51
C VAL A 1 5.75 -27.55 10.34
N GLY A 2 5.44 -26.76 11.37
CA GLY A 2 4.37 -27.07 12.32
C GLY A 2 3.92 -25.85 13.14
N GLY A 3 3.57 -24.76 12.47
CA GLY A 3 3.06 -23.53 13.10
C GLY A 3 2.19 -22.73 12.13
N LEU A 4 1.58 -21.66 12.62
CA LEU A 4 0.76 -20.74 11.83
C LEU A 4 1.47 -19.39 11.66
N VAL A 5 1.29 -18.76 10.51
CA VAL A 5 1.57 -17.32 10.32
C VAL A 5 0.23 -16.62 10.25
N MET A 6 0.04 -15.64 11.14
CA MET A 6 -1.19 -14.86 11.24
C MET A 6 -0.82 -13.37 11.18
N GLY A 7 -1.55 -12.63 10.36
CA GLY A 7 -1.39 -11.20 10.19
C GLY A 7 -2.57 -10.65 9.39
N GLY A 8 -2.59 -9.33 9.21
CA GLY A 8 -3.66 -8.67 8.50
C GLY A 8 -3.43 -7.17 8.41
N PHE A 9 -4.48 -6.47 8.00
CA PHE A 9 -4.51 -5.02 7.89
C PHE A 9 -5.43 -4.46 8.96
N GLU A 10 -4.89 -3.63 9.85
CA GLU A 10 -5.70 -2.92 10.82
C GLU A 10 -6.59 -1.84 10.14
N PRO A 11 -7.73 -1.48 10.76
CA PRO A 11 -8.58 -0.39 10.26
C PRO A 11 -7.92 1.00 10.30
N HIS A 12 -6.88 1.17 11.13
CA HIS A 12 -6.23 2.45 11.38
C HIS A 12 -4.71 2.34 11.20
N ALA A 13 -4.25 2.39 9.96
CA ALA A 13 -2.82 2.34 9.65
C ALA A 13 -2.01 3.48 10.29
N LYS A 14 -0.77 3.18 10.66
CA LYS A 14 0.24 4.15 11.13
C LYS A 14 1.21 4.49 10.00
N PRO A 15 1.21 5.74 9.48
CA PRO A 15 2.21 6.16 8.51
C PRO A 15 3.61 6.16 9.14
N TRP A 16 4.58 5.72 8.35
CA TRP A 16 5.98 5.67 8.75
C TRP A 16 6.86 6.28 7.65
N GLY A 17 8.03 6.81 8.01
CA GLY A 17 9.00 7.34 7.05
C GLY A 17 8.66 8.71 6.46
N MET A 18 7.65 9.42 6.97
CA MET A 18 7.24 10.75 6.47
C MET A 18 8.34 11.81 6.56
N ASN A 19 9.28 11.64 7.49
CA ASN A 19 10.46 12.50 7.67
C ASN A 19 11.72 11.91 7.03
N GLY A 20 11.56 10.93 6.13
CA GLY A 20 12.64 10.16 5.53
C GLY A 20 12.78 8.77 6.13
N ILE A 21 13.41 7.89 5.36
CA ILE A 21 13.80 6.53 5.75
C ILE A 21 15.31 6.56 6.00
N PRO A 22 15.82 5.97 7.11
CA PRO A 22 17.27 5.89 7.34
C PRO A 22 17.98 5.16 6.19
N GLU A 23 19.12 5.70 5.74
CA GLU A 23 19.86 5.14 4.58
C GLU A 23 20.28 3.68 4.76
N ASN A 24 20.52 3.26 6.00
CA ASN A 24 20.91 1.89 6.37
C ASN A 24 19.74 1.01 6.80
N PHE A 25 18.50 1.39 6.48
CA PHE A 25 17.32 0.57 6.77
C PHE A 25 17.17 -0.54 5.72
N GLU A 26 17.89 -1.65 5.92
CA GLU A 26 17.82 -2.85 5.09
C GLU A 26 17.85 -4.09 5.98
N PHE A 27 17.10 -5.13 5.61
CA PHE A 27 16.96 -6.36 6.41
C PHE A 27 16.57 -6.10 7.88
N ALA A 28 15.94 -4.96 8.14
CA ALA A 28 15.52 -4.48 9.45
C ALA A 28 13.99 -4.50 9.57
N LEU A 29 13.53 -4.55 10.82
CA LEU A 29 12.12 -4.44 11.18
C LEU A 29 11.92 -3.18 12.02
N LEU A 30 10.69 -2.66 12.01
CA LEU A 30 10.25 -1.70 13.01
C LEU A 30 10.15 -2.38 14.38
N PRO A 31 10.19 -1.61 15.48
CA PRO A 31 9.92 -2.16 16.80
C PRO A 31 8.55 -2.86 16.85
N ASP A 32 8.44 -3.91 17.66
CA ASP A 32 7.16 -4.60 17.88
C ASP A 32 6.10 -3.61 18.38
N ASP A 33 4.88 -3.72 17.85
CA ASP A 33 3.74 -2.84 18.16
C ASP A 33 2.52 -3.70 18.46
N TRP A 34 2.53 -4.28 19.66
CA TRP A 34 1.48 -5.20 20.12
C TRP A 34 0.13 -4.50 20.28
N ASP A 35 0.13 -3.23 20.66
CA ASP A 35 -1.08 -2.42 20.79
C ASP A 35 -1.78 -2.25 19.44
N GLN A 36 -1.01 -2.00 18.37
CA GLN A 36 -1.57 -1.95 17.01
C GLN A 36 -2.10 -3.31 16.55
N PHE A 37 -1.41 -4.39 16.91
CA PHE A 37 -1.75 -5.74 16.49
C PHE A 37 -2.91 -6.37 17.27
N GLU A 38 -3.26 -5.82 18.44
CA GLU A 38 -4.25 -6.35 19.38
C GLU A 38 -5.56 -6.75 18.69
N ILE A 39 -6.15 -5.85 17.90
CA ILE A 39 -7.41 -6.11 17.18
C ILE A 39 -7.33 -7.33 16.25
N LEU A 40 -6.18 -7.54 15.61
CA LEU A 40 -5.96 -8.70 14.73
C LEU A 40 -5.82 -9.98 15.56
N MET A 41 -5.09 -9.91 16.67
CA MET A 41 -4.93 -11.04 17.59
C MET A 41 -6.25 -11.46 18.22
N GLU A 42 -7.02 -10.53 18.78
CA GLU A 42 -8.34 -10.80 19.37
C GLU A 42 -9.26 -11.53 18.37
N ASN A 43 -9.31 -11.03 17.13
CA ASN A 43 -10.11 -11.63 16.07
C ASN A 43 -9.57 -13.00 15.62
N ALA A 44 -8.26 -13.20 15.64
CA ALA A 44 -7.64 -14.46 15.30
C ALA A 44 -7.90 -15.53 16.36
N LEU A 45 -7.87 -15.18 17.65
CA LEU A 45 -8.20 -16.10 18.75
C LEU A 45 -9.64 -16.61 18.65
N VAL A 46 -10.58 -15.77 18.23
CA VAL A 46 -11.97 -16.21 17.96
C VAL A 46 -12.02 -17.24 16.83
N ARG A 47 -11.21 -17.09 15.79
CA ARG A 47 -11.23 -17.93 14.58
C ARG A 47 -10.38 -19.20 14.72
N VAL A 48 -9.29 -19.12 15.48
CA VAL A 48 -8.35 -20.21 15.74
C VAL A 48 -8.04 -20.22 17.25
N PRO A 49 -8.93 -20.80 18.09
CA PRO A 49 -8.79 -20.76 19.55
C PRO A 49 -7.48 -21.34 20.09
N GLN A 50 -6.89 -22.30 19.39
CA GLN A 50 -5.60 -22.90 19.75
C GLN A 50 -4.45 -21.89 19.75
N LEU A 51 -4.60 -20.72 19.13
CA LEU A 51 -3.62 -19.63 19.22
C LEU A 51 -3.48 -19.08 20.65
N ALA A 52 -4.49 -19.24 21.52
CA ALA A 52 -4.44 -18.77 22.91
C ALA A 52 -3.37 -19.48 23.75
N GLU A 53 -3.02 -20.71 23.39
CA GLU A 53 -2.01 -21.53 24.08
C GLU A 53 -0.71 -21.64 23.29
N ALA A 54 -0.69 -21.11 22.06
CA ALA A 54 0.46 -21.18 21.18
C ALA A 54 1.54 -20.16 21.57
N GLU A 55 2.80 -20.58 21.51
CA GLU A 55 3.93 -19.68 21.68
C GLU A 55 4.14 -18.81 20.43
N VAL A 56 4.29 -17.50 20.64
CA VAL A 56 4.73 -16.58 19.58
C VAL A 56 6.23 -16.78 19.35
N LYS A 57 6.59 -17.37 18.21
CA LYS A 57 8.00 -17.55 17.84
C LYS A 57 8.67 -16.26 17.38
N LYS A 58 7.93 -15.40 16.69
CA LYS A 58 8.44 -14.15 16.13
C LYS A 58 7.30 -13.20 15.77
N PHE A 59 7.49 -11.93 16.08
CA PHE A 59 6.67 -10.83 15.59
C PHE A 59 7.37 -10.15 14.41
N TYR A 60 6.62 -9.81 13.36
CA TYR A 60 7.15 -9.13 12.18
C TYR A 60 6.43 -7.79 12.01
N ASN A 61 7.11 -6.71 12.35
CA ASN A 61 6.66 -5.35 12.04
C ASN A 61 7.50 -4.78 10.90
N GLY A 62 7.03 -4.91 9.66
CA GLY A 62 7.73 -4.42 8.48
C GLY A 62 7.04 -3.17 7.91
N PRO A 63 7.79 -2.14 7.47
CA PRO A 63 7.20 -1.09 6.68
C PRO A 63 6.87 -1.60 5.28
N GLU A 64 5.79 -1.09 4.69
CA GLU A 64 5.37 -1.42 3.33
C GLU A 64 4.91 -0.15 2.60
N SER A 65 5.10 -0.13 1.29
CA SER A 65 4.73 0.99 0.43
C SER A 65 3.30 0.85 -0.06
N PHE A 66 2.43 1.72 0.47
CA PHE A 66 1.04 1.86 0.03
C PHE A 66 0.84 3.11 -0.82
N THR A 67 -0.14 3.01 -1.70
CA THR A 67 -0.55 4.04 -2.65
C THR A 67 -1.95 4.55 -2.31
N PRO A 68 -2.31 5.75 -2.77
CA PRO A 68 -3.58 6.38 -2.41
C PRO A 68 -4.85 5.59 -2.81
N ASP A 69 -4.74 4.69 -3.78
CA ASP A 69 -5.85 3.91 -4.33
C ASP A 69 -5.66 2.38 -4.21
N ASN A 70 -4.65 1.94 -3.45
CA ASN A 70 -4.31 0.53 -3.24
C ASN A 70 -3.87 -0.22 -4.51
N ASN A 71 -3.52 0.49 -5.59
CA ASN A 71 -2.96 -0.08 -6.82
C ASN A 71 -1.50 0.31 -6.98
N PHE A 72 -0.67 -0.61 -7.47
CA PHE A 72 0.74 -0.28 -7.67
C PHE A 72 0.97 0.72 -8.80
N LEU A 73 2.18 1.26 -8.86
CA LEU A 73 2.60 2.28 -9.80
C LEU A 73 3.51 1.65 -10.87
N LEU A 74 3.07 1.63 -12.13
CA LEU A 74 3.86 1.25 -13.30
C LEU A 74 3.88 2.37 -14.35
N GLY A 75 5.01 2.52 -15.05
CA GLY A 75 5.07 3.28 -16.31
C GLY A 75 6.21 4.27 -16.40
N GLU A 76 6.31 4.94 -17.56
CA GLU A 76 7.31 5.97 -17.82
C GLU A 76 6.93 7.30 -17.15
N ALA A 77 7.87 7.88 -16.39
CA ALA A 77 7.70 9.16 -15.71
C ALA A 77 7.45 10.30 -16.72
N PRO A 78 6.36 11.08 -16.58
CA PRO A 78 6.04 12.17 -17.49
C PRO A 78 7.13 13.24 -17.58
N GLU A 79 7.88 13.42 -16.51
CA GLU A 79 8.89 14.47 -16.35
C GLU A 79 10.27 14.05 -16.88
N LEU A 80 10.48 12.76 -17.16
CA LEU A 80 11.78 12.23 -17.55
C LEU A 80 11.68 11.07 -18.53
N LYS A 81 12.07 11.35 -19.79
CA LYS A 81 12.13 10.35 -20.85
C LYS A 81 13.03 9.17 -20.47
N ASN A 82 12.57 7.95 -20.78
CA ASN A 82 13.21 6.68 -20.50
C ASN A 82 13.43 6.39 -19.00
N PHE A 83 12.69 7.05 -18.11
CA PHE A 83 12.69 6.74 -16.68
C PHE A 83 11.41 6.01 -16.32
N TYR A 84 11.52 4.77 -15.85
CA TYR A 84 10.38 3.90 -15.58
C TYR A 84 10.23 3.66 -14.08
N VAL A 85 8.98 3.70 -13.61
CA VAL A 85 8.61 3.44 -12.23
C VAL A 85 7.94 2.07 -12.14
N GLY A 86 8.35 1.29 -11.14
CA GLY A 86 7.69 0.07 -10.70
C GLY A 86 7.73 0.01 -9.18
N ALA A 87 6.72 0.57 -8.50
CA ALA A 87 6.76 0.82 -7.06
C ALA A 87 5.37 0.77 -6.39
N GLY A 88 5.35 0.85 -5.05
CA GLY A 88 4.11 0.98 -4.27
C GLY A 88 3.22 -0.25 -4.35
N PHE A 89 3.77 -1.44 -4.10
CA PHE A 89 3.07 -2.70 -4.39
C PHE A 89 1.96 -3.11 -3.42
N ASN A 90 1.63 -2.31 -2.39
CA ASN A 90 0.48 -2.49 -1.50
C ASN A 90 0.36 -3.92 -0.93
N SER A 91 1.47 -4.50 -0.47
CA SER A 91 1.54 -5.90 0.00
C SER A 91 1.17 -6.99 -1.02
N MET A 92 0.96 -6.64 -2.29
CA MET A 92 0.76 -7.62 -3.38
C MET A 92 2.06 -7.91 -4.15
N GLY A 93 3.16 -7.28 -3.80
CA GLY A 93 4.41 -7.29 -4.56
C GLY A 93 4.89 -8.68 -4.94
N ILE A 94 4.91 -9.63 -3.99
CA ILE A 94 5.34 -11.01 -4.27
C ILE A 94 4.41 -11.69 -5.28
N ALA A 95 3.10 -11.54 -5.11
CA ALA A 95 2.11 -12.18 -5.97
C ALA A 95 2.07 -11.57 -7.38
N SER A 96 2.24 -10.24 -7.49
CA SER A 96 2.14 -9.52 -8.77
C SER A 96 3.48 -9.31 -9.47
N ALA A 97 4.63 -9.51 -8.82
CA ALA A 97 5.96 -9.17 -9.33
C ALA A 97 6.24 -9.74 -10.72
N GLY A 98 5.89 -11.01 -10.96
CA GLY A 98 6.12 -11.65 -12.26
C GLY A 98 5.36 -10.96 -13.40
N GLY A 99 4.07 -10.69 -13.19
CA GLY A 99 3.22 -10.01 -14.17
C GLY A 99 3.61 -8.54 -14.36
N ALA A 100 3.81 -7.81 -13.27
CA ALA A 100 4.20 -6.40 -13.29
C ALA A 100 5.58 -6.20 -13.93
N GLY A 101 6.54 -7.06 -13.63
CA GLY A 101 7.87 -7.04 -14.23
C GLY A 101 7.84 -7.30 -15.73
N ARG A 102 7.04 -8.29 -16.18
CA ARG A 102 6.83 -8.54 -17.61
C ARG A 102 6.16 -7.35 -18.30
N ALA A 103 5.10 -6.80 -17.72
CA ALA A 103 4.38 -5.66 -18.28
C ALA A 103 5.30 -4.44 -18.45
N LEU A 104 6.11 -4.14 -17.44
CA LEU A 104 7.06 -3.02 -17.48
C LEU A 104 8.19 -3.28 -18.49
N ALA A 105 8.72 -4.50 -18.57
CA ALA A 105 9.73 -4.87 -19.57
C ALA A 105 9.19 -4.75 -21.00
N GLU A 106 7.97 -5.23 -21.26
CA GLU A 106 7.30 -5.08 -22.55
C GLU A 106 7.07 -3.60 -22.88
N TRP A 107 6.69 -2.77 -21.91
CA TRP A 107 6.57 -1.33 -22.12
C TRP A 107 7.91 -0.69 -22.51
N ILE A 108 8.99 -1.01 -21.80
CA ILE A 108 10.33 -0.48 -22.10
C ILE A 108 10.77 -0.85 -23.53
N VAL A 109 10.59 -2.11 -23.93
CA VAL A 109 11.03 -2.59 -25.26
C VAL A 109 10.18 -2.01 -26.39
N ASN A 110 8.86 -1.91 -26.19
CA ASN A 110 7.93 -1.47 -27.24
C ASN A 110 7.66 0.05 -27.22
N SER A 111 8.22 0.79 -26.25
CA SER A 111 7.92 2.22 -26.00
C SER A 111 6.44 2.53 -25.69
N ALA A 112 5.62 1.50 -25.50
CA ALA A 112 4.20 1.60 -25.18
C ALA A 112 3.74 0.31 -24.46
N PRO A 113 2.73 0.39 -23.58
CA PRO A 113 2.20 -0.79 -22.93
C PRO A 113 1.49 -1.70 -23.95
N THR A 114 1.68 -3.00 -23.81
CA THR A 114 1.13 -4.05 -24.70
C THR A 114 -0.29 -4.49 -24.32
N MET A 115 -0.79 -4.01 -23.19
CA MET A 115 -2.14 -4.23 -22.65
C MET A 115 -2.61 -2.98 -21.92
N ASP A 116 -3.88 -2.95 -21.52
CA ASP A 116 -4.38 -1.85 -20.70
C ASP A 116 -3.76 -1.88 -19.30
N LEU A 117 -2.95 -0.87 -19.01
CA LEU A 117 -2.31 -0.64 -17.72
C LEU A 117 -2.80 0.63 -17.05
N TRP A 118 -3.85 1.29 -17.55
CA TRP A 118 -4.34 2.54 -16.99
C TRP A 118 -4.64 2.49 -15.47
N PRO A 119 -5.21 1.39 -14.91
CA PRO A 119 -5.46 1.31 -13.46
C PRO A 119 -4.19 1.36 -12.60
N VAL A 120 -3.03 1.04 -13.17
CA VAL A 120 -1.73 1.01 -12.48
C VAL A 120 -0.75 2.03 -13.05
N ASP A 121 -1.13 2.77 -14.10
CA ASP A 121 -0.30 3.80 -14.72
C ASP A 121 -0.01 4.92 -13.71
N ILE A 122 1.25 5.32 -13.61
CA ILE A 122 1.66 6.40 -12.69
C ILE A 122 0.99 7.74 -12.99
N ARG A 123 0.56 7.97 -14.23
CA ARG A 123 -0.09 9.20 -14.71
C ARG A 123 -1.53 9.36 -14.24
N ARG A 124 -2.12 8.32 -13.63
CA ARG A 124 -3.47 8.43 -13.04
C ARG A 124 -3.52 9.39 -11.85
N PHE A 125 -2.37 9.63 -11.21
CA PHE A 125 -2.20 10.67 -10.21
C PHE A 125 -1.65 11.93 -10.86
N ALA A 126 -2.29 13.06 -10.56
CA ALA A 126 -1.82 14.36 -11.02
C ALA A 126 -0.70 14.88 -10.11
N SER A 127 0.07 15.86 -10.60
CA SER A 127 1.19 16.46 -9.85
C SER A 127 0.80 16.99 -8.47
N PHE A 128 -0.43 17.49 -8.30
CA PHE A 128 -0.91 17.96 -7.01
C PHE A 128 -1.18 16.84 -5.99
N ASN A 129 -1.32 15.57 -6.42
CA ASN A 129 -1.38 14.42 -5.51
C ASN A 129 -0.02 14.11 -4.88
N ASN A 130 1.08 14.65 -5.42
CA ASN A 130 2.39 14.64 -4.76
C ASN A 130 2.45 15.67 -3.62
N ASN A 131 1.56 15.50 -2.64
CA ASN A 131 1.46 16.33 -1.45
C ASN A 131 1.59 15.44 -0.21
N PRO A 132 2.65 15.58 0.61
CA PRO A 132 2.90 14.68 1.74
C PRO A 132 1.75 14.58 2.73
N ARG A 133 1.03 15.68 2.99
CA ARG A 133 -0.13 15.67 3.89
C ARG A 133 -1.30 14.90 3.28
N TRP A 134 -1.59 15.13 2.00
CA TRP A 134 -2.64 14.40 1.29
C TRP A 134 -2.34 12.89 1.25
N LEU A 135 -1.10 12.51 0.95
CA LEU A 135 -0.65 11.12 0.96
C LEU A 135 -0.77 10.50 2.36
N HIS A 136 -0.29 11.20 3.39
CA HIS A 136 -0.41 10.76 4.79
C HIS A 136 -1.86 10.47 5.17
N ASP A 137 -2.78 11.38 4.88
CA ASP A 137 -4.18 11.24 5.31
C ASP A 137 -4.90 10.17 4.47
N ARG A 138 -4.70 10.16 3.15
CA ARG A 138 -5.39 9.26 2.21
C ARG A 138 -4.94 7.80 2.34
N VAL A 139 -3.63 7.56 2.43
CA VAL A 139 -3.09 6.19 2.44
C VAL A 139 -3.53 5.44 3.70
N LYS A 140 -3.66 6.14 4.84
CA LYS A 140 -4.18 5.53 6.08
C LYS A 140 -5.56 4.94 5.89
N GLU A 141 -6.45 5.69 5.25
CA GLU A 141 -7.81 5.26 4.97
C GLU A 141 -7.82 4.10 3.98
N THR A 142 -7.09 4.21 2.88
CA THR A 142 -7.08 3.21 1.83
C THR A 142 -6.57 1.84 2.33
N LEU A 143 -5.53 1.84 3.20
CA LEU A 143 -5.07 0.61 3.85
C LEU A 143 -6.15 0.04 4.79
N GLY A 144 -6.78 0.87 5.62
CA GLY A 144 -7.86 0.44 6.52
C GLY A 144 -9.06 -0.15 5.78
N LEU A 145 -9.25 0.20 4.50
CA LEU A 145 -10.29 -0.33 3.62
C LEU A 145 -9.88 -1.61 2.87
N HIS A 146 -8.66 -2.13 3.04
CA HIS A 146 -8.14 -3.25 2.25
C HIS A 146 -9.04 -4.50 2.26
N TYR A 147 -9.63 -4.83 3.42
CA TYR A 147 -10.60 -5.93 3.57
C TYR A 147 -12.04 -5.46 3.81
N ALA A 148 -12.33 -4.17 3.68
CA ALA A 148 -13.69 -3.67 3.78
C ALA A 148 -14.50 -4.05 2.52
N MET A 149 -15.81 -4.20 2.67
CA MET A 149 -16.72 -4.46 1.54
C MET A 149 -16.53 -3.41 0.43
N PRO A 150 -16.17 -3.77 -0.81
CA PRO A 150 -15.85 -2.81 -1.87
C PRO A 150 -17.13 -2.37 -2.60
N TRP A 151 -17.91 -1.49 -1.95
CA TRP A 151 -19.12 -0.96 -2.58
C TRP A 151 -18.78 -0.16 -3.85
N PRO A 152 -19.51 -0.38 -4.96
CA PRO A 152 -19.37 0.45 -6.14
C PRO A 152 -19.56 1.93 -5.78
N ASN A 153 -18.70 2.79 -6.34
CA ASN A 153 -18.73 4.23 -6.10
C ASN A 153 -18.57 4.65 -4.62
N ARG A 154 -17.89 3.84 -3.79
CA ARG A 154 -17.46 4.30 -2.46
C ARG A 154 -16.64 5.58 -2.63
N GLU A 155 -17.07 6.64 -1.97
CA GLU A 155 -16.24 7.82 -1.76
C GLU A 155 -15.32 7.60 -0.56
N LEU A 156 -14.12 8.17 -0.65
CA LEU A 156 -13.16 8.15 0.44
C LEU A 156 -13.28 9.46 1.25
N ASP A 157 -13.32 9.36 2.57
CA ASP A 157 -13.65 10.42 3.51
C ASP A 157 -12.48 11.36 3.80
N THR A 158 -11.24 10.83 3.83
CA THR A 158 -10.08 11.63 4.21
C THR A 158 -9.58 12.52 3.07
N ALA A 159 -8.59 13.38 3.36
CA ALA A 159 -7.87 14.17 2.36
C ALA A 159 -8.79 15.00 1.42
N ARG A 160 -9.96 15.42 1.92
CA ARG A 160 -10.99 16.21 1.25
C ARG A 160 -11.57 17.27 2.20
N PRO A 161 -11.99 18.45 1.69
CA PRO A 161 -11.78 18.92 0.33
C PRO A 161 -10.29 19.22 0.07
N PHE A 162 -9.82 18.93 -1.16
CA PHE A 162 -8.40 19.15 -1.53
C PHE A 162 -8.24 20.28 -2.55
N ARG A 163 -8.81 20.10 -3.74
CA ARG A 163 -8.90 21.16 -4.78
C ARG A 163 -10.36 21.52 -4.98
N ARG A 164 -10.63 22.82 -4.94
CA ARG A 164 -11.98 23.39 -5.01
C ARG A 164 -12.07 24.34 -6.20
N SER A 165 -13.21 24.35 -6.87
CA SER A 165 -13.52 25.38 -7.86
C SER A 165 -13.99 26.66 -7.15
N PRO A 166 -14.06 27.80 -7.86
CA PRO A 166 -14.67 29.02 -7.31
C PRO A 166 -16.15 28.91 -6.94
N LEU A 167 -16.83 27.82 -7.32
CA LEU A 167 -18.26 27.56 -7.06
C LEU A 167 -18.49 26.59 -5.89
N TYR A 168 -17.45 26.30 -5.09
CA TYR A 168 -17.55 25.28 -4.05
C TYR A 168 -18.39 25.70 -2.84
N ASP A 169 -18.36 27.00 -2.53
CA ASP A 169 -19.15 27.62 -1.44
C ASP A 169 -20.46 28.20 -2.01
#